data_AF-A0A2N0RM68-F1
#
_entry.id   AF-A0A2N0RM68-F1
#
_cell.length_a   1.000
_cell.length_b   1.000
_cell.length_c   1.000
_cell.angle_alpha   90.00
_cell.angle_beta   90.00
_cell.angle_gamma   90.00
#
_symmetry.space_group_name_H-M   'P 1'
#
loop_
_entity.id
_entity.type
_entity.pdbx_description
1 polymer ?
#
loop_
_entity_poly.entity_id
_entity_poly.type
_entity_poly.pdbx_seq_one_letter_code
_entity_poly.pdbx_strand_id
1 'polypeptide(L)'
;KDSTEILGGYNPIEWKSDDSNGITKDSFIFSFKNSDDIESYILSRVKNERFAIYNYYDNGPNFSNSLTLMDNFGFCENDYYENQIRETYDNFFMEEYEVFQAIREISS
;
A
#
# COMPACT_ATOMS: atom_id res chain seq x y z
N LYS A 1 -19.08 -7.01 6.45
CA LYS A 1 -19.48 -5.72 7.04
C LYS A 1 -19.09 -5.84 8.49
N ASP A 2 -18.19 -4.97 8.96
CA ASP A 2 -17.41 -5.07 10.21
C ASP A 2 -16.14 -5.92 10.06
N SER A 3 -15.27 -5.52 9.11
CA SER A 3 -13.90 -6.02 9.05
C SER A 3 -13.01 -5.04 9.81
N THR A 4 -12.17 -5.55 10.71
CA THR A 4 -11.10 -4.76 11.36
C THR A 4 -9.77 -4.95 10.65
N GLU A 5 -9.81 -5.37 9.38
CA GLU A 5 -8.65 -5.54 8.51
C GLU A 5 -7.92 -4.21 8.35
N ILE A 6 -6.61 -4.24 8.54
CA ILE A 6 -5.73 -3.10 8.32
C ILE A 6 -4.92 -3.39 7.06
N LEU A 7 -4.94 -2.46 6.12
CA LEU A 7 -4.13 -2.49 4.91
C LEU A 7 -3.21 -1.28 4.92
N GLY A 8 -1.97 -1.46 4.52
CA GLY A 8 -1.03 -0.37 4.50
C GLY A 8 0.13 -0.60 3.56
N GLY A 9 0.91 0.46 3.37
CA GLY A 9 2.12 0.41 2.58
C GLY A 9 3.06 1.53 2.94
N TYR A 10 4.33 1.26 2.72
CA TYR A 10 5.42 2.21 2.89
C TYR A 10 6.03 2.53 1.53
N ASN A 11 6.19 3.80 1.25
CA ASN A 11 6.88 4.31 0.08
C ASN A 11 8.00 5.26 0.53
N PRO A 12 9.29 4.96 0.25
CA PRO A 12 10.42 5.80 0.65
C PRO A 12 10.68 6.98 -0.30
N ILE A 13 10.04 7.00 -1.47
CA ILE A 13 10.20 8.08 -2.45
C ILE A 13 9.02 9.05 -2.37
N GLU A 14 9.21 10.23 -2.94
CA GLU A 14 8.17 11.26 -3.02
C GLU A 14 6.93 10.73 -3.78
N TRP A 15 5.74 11.03 -3.24
CA TRP A 15 4.47 10.80 -3.91
C TRP A 15 4.24 11.87 -5.00
N LYS A 16 3.81 11.45 -6.18
CA LYS A 16 3.52 12.35 -7.30
C LYS A 16 2.11 12.12 -7.84
N SER A 17 1.69 13.00 -8.74
CA SER A 17 0.40 12.93 -9.45
C SER A 17 0.60 13.30 -10.93
N ASP A 18 1.58 12.66 -11.58
CA ASP A 18 2.09 13.00 -12.92
C ASP A 18 2.01 11.84 -13.92
N ASP A 19 1.25 10.77 -13.60
CA ASP A 19 1.10 9.55 -14.40
C ASP A 19 2.42 8.79 -14.62
N SER A 20 3.42 9.01 -13.76
CA SER A 20 4.71 8.32 -13.80
C SER A 20 4.74 7.08 -12.91
N ASN A 21 5.70 6.19 -13.20
CA ASN A 21 6.07 5.12 -12.27
C ASN A 21 7.16 5.59 -11.30
N GLY A 22 6.97 5.34 -10.02
CA GLY A 22 7.99 5.49 -9.00
C GLY A 22 8.87 4.24 -8.93
N ILE A 23 10.18 4.41 -9.09
CA ILE A 23 11.14 3.31 -9.09
C ILE A 23 11.77 3.14 -7.71
N THR A 24 11.51 2.01 -7.04
CA THR A 24 12.12 1.69 -5.74
C THR A 24 12.00 0.20 -5.42
N LYS A 25 12.99 -0.36 -4.71
CA LYS A 25 12.92 -1.71 -4.11
C LYS A 25 12.48 -1.71 -2.66
N ASP A 26 12.52 -0.54 -2.03
CA ASP A 26 12.40 -0.40 -0.58
C ASP A 26 10.94 -0.16 -0.15
N SER A 27 10.01 -0.04 -1.11
CA SER A 27 8.58 -0.08 -0.82
C SER A 27 8.14 -1.47 -0.38
N PHE A 28 7.12 -1.50 0.46
CA PHE A 28 6.44 -2.73 0.85
C PHE A 28 4.98 -2.41 1.16
N ILE A 29 4.12 -3.39 0.97
CA ILE A 29 2.73 -3.35 1.41
C ILE A 29 2.51 -4.43 2.46
N PHE A 30 1.54 -4.23 3.33
CA PHE A 30 1.22 -5.16 4.39
C PHE A 30 -0.26 -5.22 4.68
N SER A 31 -0.67 -6.28 5.35
CA SER A 31 -2.00 -6.40 5.92
C SER A 31 -1.99 -7.08 7.29
N PHE A 32 -2.99 -6.75 8.09
CA PHE A 32 -3.35 -7.46 9.31
C PHE A 32 -4.82 -7.85 9.21
N LYS A 33 -5.14 -9.09 9.58
CA LYS A 33 -6.52 -9.60 9.52
C LYS A 33 -7.45 -8.88 10.50
N ASN A 34 -6.90 -8.46 11.63
CA ASN A 34 -7.56 -7.67 12.66
C ASN A 34 -6.50 -7.01 13.57
N SER A 35 -6.92 -6.09 14.44
CA SER A 35 -6.04 -5.38 15.38
C SER A 35 -5.46 -6.25 16.51
N ASP A 36 -6.06 -7.41 16.79
CA ASP A 36 -5.74 -8.22 17.97
C ASP A 36 -4.69 -9.30 17.67
N ASP A 37 -4.63 -9.78 16.42
CA ASP A 37 -3.71 -10.80 15.95
C ASP A 37 -2.66 -10.21 15.01
N ILE A 38 -1.62 -9.64 15.61
CA ILE A 38 -0.49 -9.03 14.89
C ILE A 38 0.45 -10.07 14.26
N GLU A 39 0.38 -11.35 14.67
CA GLU A 39 1.25 -12.42 14.19
C GLU A 39 0.80 -12.94 12.81
N SER A 40 -0.48 -12.78 12.45
CA SER A 40 -1.01 -13.14 11.14
C SER A 40 -0.82 -12.07 10.06
N TYR A 41 0.18 -11.20 10.22
CA TYR A 41 0.50 -10.18 9.23
C TYR A 41 1.00 -10.79 7.92
N ILE A 42 0.66 -10.15 6.81
CA ILE A 42 1.29 -10.40 5.53
C ILE A 42 2.18 -9.21 5.23
N LEU A 43 3.45 -9.47 4.92
CA LEU A 43 4.37 -8.49 4.36
C LEU A 43 4.69 -8.87 2.92
N SER A 44 4.54 -7.91 2.02
CA SER A 44 4.78 -8.10 0.60
C SER A 44 5.74 -7.04 0.10
N ARG A 45 6.89 -7.48 -0.43
CA ARG A 45 7.92 -6.59 -0.95
C ARG A 45 7.80 -6.46 -2.47
N VAL A 46 8.42 -5.42 -3.01
CA VAL A 46 8.44 -5.18 -4.45
C VAL A 46 9.16 -6.31 -5.18
N LYS A 47 8.48 -6.90 -6.16
CA LYS A 47 9.03 -7.88 -7.11
C LYS A 47 9.67 -7.19 -8.32
N ASN A 48 9.07 -6.09 -8.79
CA ASN A 48 9.57 -5.31 -9.92
C ASN A 48 9.66 -3.82 -9.56
N GLU A 49 10.87 -3.35 -9.29
CA GLU A 49 11.14 -1.98 -8.87
C GLU A 49 10.63 -0.90 -9.83
N ARG A 50 10.51 -1.21 -11.12
CA ARG A 50 10.06 -0.24 -12.13
C ARG A 50 8.58 0.11 -12.02
N PHE A 51 7.82 -0.71 -11.31
CA PHE A 51 6.38 -0.60 -11.10
C PHE A 51 6.10 -0.78 -9.60
N ALA A 52 6.89 -0.13 -8.75
CA ALA A 52 6.66 -0.17 -7.30
C ALA A 52 5.53 0.76 -6.89
N ILE A 53 5.46 1.92 -7.54
CA ILE A 53 4.47 2.97 -7.30
C ILE A 53 3.96 3.45 -8.65
N TYR A 54 2.65 3.68 -8.76
CA TYR A 54 2.04 4.30 -9.93
C TYR A 54 1.36 5.61 -9.56
N ASN A 55 1.90 6.74 -10.01
CA ASN A 55 1.48 8.09 -9.62
C ASN A 55 0.32 8.61 -10.49
N TYR A 56 -0.75 7.81 -10.59
CA TYR A 56 -1.93 8.21 -11.34
C TYR A 56 -2.62 9.42 -10.69
N TYR A 57 -2.94 10.42 -11.51
CA TYR A 57 -3.37 11.74 -11.03
C TYR A 57 -4.73 11.75 -10.31
N ASP A 58 -5.59 10.77 -10.58
CA ASP A 58 -6.91 10.63 -9.94
C ASP A 58 -6.92 9.62 -8.77
N ASN A 59 -5.76 9.07 -8.40
CA ASN A 59 -5.65 8.13 -7.29
C ASN A 59 -4.99 8.75 -6.06
N GLY A 60 -5.25 8.16 -4.89
CA GLY A 60 -4.39 8.30 -3.72
C GLY A 60 -3.15 7.42 -3.84
N PRO A 61 -2.65 6.84 -2.74
CA PRO A 61 -1.57 5.86 -2.81
C PRO A 61 -1.90 4.69 -3.74
N ASN A 62 -0.97 4.39 -4.65
CA ASN A 62 -1.09 3.30 -5.58
C ASN A 62 0.24 2.56 -5.71
N PHE A 63 0.29 1.38 -5.09
CA PHE A 63 1.41 0.45 -5.11
C PHE A 63 1.30 -0.47 -6.34
N SER A 64 1.13 0.16 -7.51
CA SER A 64 0.93 -0.47 -8.81
C SER A 64 -0.11 -1.60 -8.76
N ASN A 65 -1.35 -1.24 -8.43
CA ASN A 65 -2.51 -2.14 -8.27
C ASN A 65 -2.39 -3.18 -7.15
N SER A 66 -1.22 -3.39 -6.56
CA SER A 66 -1.07 -4.36 -5.46
C SER A 66 -1.70 -3.84 -4.16
N LEU A 67 -1.80 -2.52 -4.03
CA LEU A 67 -2.71 -1.81 -3.14
C LEU A 67 -3.01 -0.45 -3.77
N THR A 68 -4.27 -0.20 -4.13
CA THR A 68 -4.71 1.07 -4.72
C THR A 68 -5.83 1.66 -3.90
N LEU A 69 -5.69 2.94 -3.54
CA LEU A 69 -6.66 3.71 -2.78
C LEU A 69 -7.18 4.87 -3.64
N MET A 70 -8.50 5.03 -3.71
CA MET A 70 -9.22 6.03 -4.51
C MET A 70 -10.42 6.53 -3.71
N ASP A 71 -10.38 7.79 -3.28
CA ASP A 71 -11.39 8.39 -2.39
C ASP A 71 -11.66 7.53 -1.14
N ASN A 72 -12.81 6.89 -1.05
CA ASN A 72 -13.23 6.02 0.06
C ASN A 72 -13.24 4.52 -0.31
N PHE A 73 -12.69 4.17 -1.47
CA PHE A 73 -12.66 2.83 -2.03
C PHE A 73 -11.21 2.40 -2.30
N GLY A 74 -10.95 1.09 -2.24
CA GLY A 74 -9.68 0.53 -2.67
C GLY A 74 -9.79 -0.90 -3.18
N PHE A 75 -8.71 -1.37 -3.78
CA PHE A 75 -8.59 -2.76 -4.26
C PHE A 75 -7.13 -3.25 -4.16
N CYS A 76 -6.98 -4.57 -4.20
CA CYS A 76 -5.68 -5.24 -4.17
C CYS A 76 -5.63 -6.31 -5.25
N GLU A 77 -4.70 -6.17 -6.18
CA GLU A 77 -4.24 -7.20 -7.11
C GLU A 77 -2.85 -7.70 -6.66
N ASN A 78 -2.16 -8.52 -7.45
CA ASN A 78 -0.80 -8.94 -7.11
C ASN A 78 0.08 -9.15 -8.35
N ASP A 79 0.40 -8.05 -9.02
CA ASP A 79 1.21 -8.08 -10.25
C ASP A 79 2.70 -7.78 -10.00
N TYR A 80 2.98 -6.86 -9.06
CA TYR A 80 4.31 -6.24 -8.91
C TYR A 80 4.92 -6.39 -7.52
N TYR A 81 4.22 -7.04 -6.60
CA TYR A 81 4.68 -7.38 -5.27
C TYR A 81 4.76 -8.91 -5.11
N GLU A 82 5.41 -9.39 -4.06
CA GLU A 82 5.70 -10.83 -3.88
C GLU A 82 4.45 -11.63 -3.47
N ASN A 83 3.65 -11.07 -2.56
CA ASN A 83 2.51 -11.70 -1.91
C ASN A 83 1.23 -10.88 -2.09
N GLN A 84 0.10 -11.56 -2.26
CA GLN A 84 -1.22 -10.95 -2.17
C GLN A 84 -1.49 -10.62 -0.69
N ILE A 85 -1.91 -9.39 -0.40
CA ILE A 85 -2.15 -8.94 0.98
C ILE A 85 -3.61 -9.12 1.45
N ARG A 86 -4.53 -9.51 0.56
CA ARG A 86 -5.94 -9.78 0.91
C ARG A 86 -6.35 -11.17 0.47
N GLU A 87 -7.27 -11.78 1.20
CA GLU A 87 -7.83 -13.11 0.84
C GLU A 87 -8.68 -13.06 -0.44
N THR A 88 -9.27 -11.91 -0.77
CA THR A 88 -10.12 -11.70 -1.95
C THR A 88 -9.59 -10.60 -2.87
N TYR A 89 -10.05 -10.62 -4.13
CA TYR A 89 -9.83 -9.54 -5.10
C TYR A 89 -10.99 -8.53 -5.11
N ASP A 90 -11.91 -8.64 -4.16
CA ASP A 90 -13.06 -7.75 -4.10
C ASP A 90 -12.64 -6.35 -3.67
N ASN A 91 -13.29 -5.38 -4.29
CA ASN A 91 -13.27 -3.99 -3.88
C ASN A 91 -13.65 -3.85 -2.39
N PHE A 92 -13.01 -2.91 -1.70
CA PHE A 92 -13.30 -2.58 -0.30
C PHE A 92 -13.59 -1.09 -0.12
N PHE A 93 -14.34 -0.77 0.92
CA PHE A 93 -14.58 0.60 1.36
C PHE A 93 -13.82 0.84 2.66
N MET A 94 -13.21 2.01 2.78
CA MET A 94 -12.44 2.40 3.96
C MET A 94 -13.35 3.13 4.95
N GLU A 95 -13.26 2.74 6.22
CA GLU A 95 -13.88 3.49 7.32
C GLU A 95 -12.99 4.66 7.76
N GLU A 96 -11.67 4.45 7.71
CA GLU A 96 -10.65 5.42 8.09
C GLU A 96 -9.41 5.25 7.18
N TYR A 97 -8.67 6.35 6.99
CA TYR A 97 -7.44 6.38 6.22
C TYR A 97 -6.47 7.40 6.82
N GLU A 98 -5.25 6.96 7.09
CA GLU A 98 -4.21 7.77 7.73
C GLU A 98 -2.92 7.76 6.91
N VAL A 99 -2.19 8.88 6.90
CA VAL A 99 -0.89 9.01 6.24
C VAL A 99 0.13 9.54 7.24
N PHE A 100 1.24 8.83 7.35
CA PHE A 100 2.34 9.19 8.23
C PHE A 100 3.62 9.40 7.42
N GLN A 101 4.42 10.38 7.83
CA GLN A 101 5.76 10.59 7.29
C GLN A 101 6.80 10.24 8.35
N ALA A 102 7.68 9.28 8.04
CA ALA A 102 8.81 8.96 8.90
C ALA A 102 9.91 10.02 8.74
N ILE A 103 10.19 10.76 9.82
CA ILE A 103 11.27 11.75 9.85
C ILE A 103 12.47 11.12 10.55
N ARG A 104 13.63 11.13 9.88
CA ARG A 104 14.87 10.66 10.49
C ARG A 104 15.48 11.82 11.28
N GLU A 105 15.55 11.68 12.60
CA GLU A 105 16.35 12.61 13.40
C GLU A 105 17.83 12.35 13.14
N ILE A 106 18.53 13.38 12.66
CA ILE A 106 19.98 13.39 12.62
C ILE A 106 20.43 14.07 13.90
N SER A 107 20.80 13.27 14.90
CA SER A 107 21.50 13.78 16.08
C SER A 107 22.93 14.16 15.67
N SER A 108 23.25 15.45 15.78
CA SER A 108 24.60 16.02 15.57
C SER A 108 25.47 15.88 16.82
#